data_AF-N2BFN1-F1
#
_entry.id   AF-N2BFN1-F1
#
_cell.length_a   1.000
_cell.length_b   1.000
_cell.length_c   1.000
_cell.angle_alpha   90.00
_cell.angle_beta   90.00
_cell.angle_gamma   90.00
#
_symmetry.space_group_name_H-M   'P 1'
#
loop_
_entity.id
_entity.type
_entity.pdbx_description
1 polymer ?
#
loop_
_entity_poly.entity_id
_entity_poly.type
_entity_poly.pdbx_seq_one_letter_code
_entity_poly.pdbx_strand_id
1 'polypeptide(L)'
;MLSRMFQVMERFQLNNCMVAEDGGSGYTVATRRMKAYSFTTRNEKNVPQIILQGNWVEQWGFEIGCSVSVECYRNKLVILKD
;
A
#
# COMPACT_ATOMS: atom_id res chain seq x y z
N MET A 1 -25.47 18.50 -1.75
CA MET A 1 -24.62 18.37 -0.55
C MET A 1 -23.54 17.30 -0.78
N LEU A 2 -22.50 17.55 -1.59
CA LEU A 2 -21.40 16.60 -1.79
C LEU A 2 -20.03 17.30 -1.98
N SER A 3 -19.92 18.58 -1.60
CA SER A 3 -18.78 19.43 -1.99
C SER A 3 -17.78 19.73 -0.86
N ARG A 4 -17.72 18.92 0.20
CA ARG A 4 -16.78 19.16 1.33
C ARG A 4 -15.75 18.06 1.57
N MET A 5 -15.80 16.95 0.85
CA MET A 5 -14.80 15.88 0.98
C MET A 5 -13.60 16.05 0.04
N PHE A 6 -13.64 17.03 -0.87
CA PHE A 6 -12.57 17.27 -1.86
C PHE A 6 -11.51 18.30 -1.42
N GLN A 7 -11.50 18.74 -0.16
CA GLN A 7 -10.63 19.84 0.29
C GLN A 7 -9.63 19.45 1.40
N VAL A 8 -9.26 18.16 1.52
CA VAL A 8 -8.24 17.72 2.49
C VAL A 8 -7.11 16.92 1.83
N MET A 9 -6.87 17.11 0.53
CA MET A 9 -5.76 16.47 -0.18
C MET A 9 -4.79 17.45 -0.82
N GLU A 10 -4.93 18.75 -0.55
CA GLU A 10 -3.88 19.72 -0.84
C GLU A 10 -3.02 19.89 0.41
N ARG A 11 -1.71 19.65 0.25
CA ARG A 11 -0.61 19.87 1.20
C ARG A 11 -0.15 18.63 1.95
N PHE A 12 0.55 17.75 1.24
CA PHE A 12 1.76 17.17 1.83
C PHE A 12 2.93 17.40 0.87
N GLN A 13 3.77 18.36 1.29
CA GLN A 13 5.11 18.56 0.74
C GLN A 13 5.89 17.26 0.93
N LEU A 14 6.40 16.75 -0.19
CA LEU A 14 7.17 15.52 -0.29
C LEU A 14 8.56 15.80 0.29
N ASN A 15 8.76 15.57 1.59
CA ASN A 15 10.08 15.58 2.20
C ASN A 15 10.32 14.32 3.03
N ASN A 16 11.49 13.77 2.80
CA ASN A 16 12.06 12.53 3.28
C ASN A 16 11.77 12.17 4.75
N CYS A 17 11.54 10.87 4.96
CA CYS A 17 11.91 10.07 6.14
C CYS A 17 11.33 10.50 7.51
N MET A 18 10.64 9.56 8.16
CA MET A 18 9.87 9.71 9.43
C MET A 18 8.50 10.39 9.19
N VAL A 19 7.39 10.00 9.82
CA VAL A 19 7.10 10.13 11.25
C VAL A 19 6.00 9.13 11.66
N ALA A 20 6.09 8.63 12.90
CA ALA A 20 4.95 8.07 13.63
C ALA A 20 4.07 9.24 14.11
N GLU A 21 2.90 9.43 13.50
CA GLU A 21 1.92 10.41 13.99
C GLU A 21 0.77 9.65 14.65
N ASP A 22 0.80 9.69 15.99
CA ASP A 22 -0.35 9.49 16.86
C ASP A 22 -1.40 10.58 16.53
N GLY A 23 -2.57 10.15 16.06
CA GLY A 23 -3.55 11.05 15.47
C GLY A 23 -4.90 10.40 15.20
N GLY A 24 -5.52 9.82 16.24
CA GLY A 24 -6.98 9.68 16.32
C GLY A 24 -7.67 8.63 15.45
N SER A 25 -6.95 7.63 14.94
CA SER A 25 -7.55 6.43 14.36
C SER A 25 -6.74 5.22 14.79
N GLY A 26 -7.38 4.27 15.48
CA GLY A 26 -6.75 3.16 16.19
C GLY A 26 -6.12 2.08 15.29
N TYR A 27 -5.45 2.46 14.21
CA TYR A 27 -4.66 1.54 13.40
C TYR A 27 -3.17 1.70 13.72
N THR A 28 -2.52 0.58 13.95
CA THR A 28 -1.06 0.52 14.05
C THR A 28 -0.48 0.55 12.65
N VAL A 29 0.60 1.31 12.43
CA VAL A 29 1.31 1.33 11.13
C VAL A 29 2.63 0.59 11.29
N ALA A 30 2.80 -0.53 10.58
CA ALA A 30 4.09 -1.22 10.51
C ALA A 30 4.67 -1.14 9.10
N THR A 31 5.85 -0.56 8.97
CA THR A 31 6.58 -0.47 7.70
C THR A 31 7.55 -1.63 7.56
N ARG A 32 7.45 -2.39 6.47
CA ARG A 32 8.43 -3.43 6.11
C ARG A 32 9.16 -3.03 4.83
N ARG A 33 10.50 -3.10 4.87
CA ARG A 33 11.33 -2.86 3.68
C ARG A 33 11.31 -4.10 2.79
N MET A 34 10.91 -3.92 1.54
CA MET A 34 10.78 -4.99 0.56
C MET A 34 11.52 -4.62 -0.73
N LYS A 35 11.80 -5.64 -1.55
CA LYS A 35 12.39 -5.48 -2.88
C LYS A 35 11.35 -5.83 -3.93
N ALA A 36 11.38 -5.13 -5.05
CA ALA A 36 10.73 -5.57 -6.27
C ALA A 36 11.64 -6.61 -6.94
N TYR A 37 11.03 -7.70 -7.41
CA TYR A 37 11.69 -8.78 -8.13
C TYR A 37 11.34 -8.70 -9.61
N SER A 38 12.13 -9.36 -10.46
CA SER A 38 11.80 -9.55 -11.86
C SER A 38 10.95 -10.79 -12.02
N PHE A 39 9.78 -10.66 -12.65
CA PHE A 39 8.95 -11.76 -13.09
C PHE A 39 8.96 -11.84 -14.62
N THR A 40 9.27 -13.02 -15.16
CA THR A 40 9.27 -13.24 -16.60
C THR A 40 7.88 -13.68 -17.03
N THR A 41 7.23 -12.85 -17.83
CA THR A 41 5.94 -13.16 -18.44
C THR A 41 6.09 -14.21 -19.54
N ARG A 42 4.97 -14.83 -19.95
CA ARG A 42 4.95 -15.81 -21.05
C ARG A 42 5.52 -15.27 -22.38
N ASN A 43 5.52 -13.96 -22.56
CA ASN A 43 6.05 -13.28 -23.75
C ASN A 43 7.51 -12.84 -23.55
N GLU A 44 8.24 -13.47 -22.61
CA GLU A 44 9.66 -13.20 -22.27
C GLU A 44 9.95 -11.78 -21.79
N LYS A 45 8.93 -10.98 -21.52
CA LYS A 45 9.09 -9.65 -20.93
C LYS A 45 9.28 -9.77 -19.43
N ASN A 46 10.34 -9.15 -18.92
CA ASN A 46 10.57 -8.96 -17.50
C ASN A 46 9.69 -7.80 -16.99
N VAL A 47 8.90 -8.08 -15.96
CA VAL A 47 8.03 -7.10 -15.31
C VAL A 47 8.31 -7.06 -13.80
N PRO A 48 8.11 -5.92 -13.12
CA PRO A 48 8.31 -5.83 -11.69
C PRO A 48 7.23 -6.62 -10.93
N GLN A 49 7.65 -7.37 -9.90
CA GLN A 49 6.78 -8.13 -9.01
C GLN A 49 7.08 -7.78 -7.54
N ILE A 50 6.05 -7.47 -6.77
CA ILE A 50 6.12 -7.33 -5.32
C ILE A 50 5.48 -8.57 -4.70
N ILE A 51 6.18 -9.23 -3.78
CA ILE A 51 5.74 -10.50 -3.18
C ILE A 51 5.45 -10.30 -1.70
N LEU A 52 4.17 -10.18 -1.33
CA LEU A 52 3.71 -10.08 0.06
C LEU A 52 3.41 -11.49 0.58
N GLN A 53 4.30 -12.05 1.40
CA GLN A 53 4.18 -13.42 1.90
C GLN A 53 4.62 -13.55 3.36
N GLY A 54 4.01 -14.51 4.07
CA GLY A 54 4.34 -14.91 5.45
C GLY A 54 3.27 -14.52 6.47
N ASN A 55 3.38 -15.05 7.69
CA ASN A 55 2.37 -14.91 8.77
C ASN A 55 2.01 -13.45 9.07
N TRP A 56 2.91 -12.50 8.83
CA TRP A 56 2.62 -11.09 9.03
C TRP A 56 1.51 -10.60 8.10
N VAL A 57 1.44 -11.07 6.85
CA VAL A 57 0.40 -10.63 5.90
C VAL A 57 -1.00 -10.95 6.44
N GLU A 58 -1.16 -12.16 6.97
CA GLU A 58 -2.39 -12.62 7.62
C GLU A 58 -2.66 -11.87 8.93
N GLN A 59 -1.63 -11.62 9.76
CA GLN A 59 -1.76 -10.81 10.99
C GLN A 59 -2.28 -9.39 10.71
N TRP A 60 -2.03 -8.86 9.52
CA TRP A 60 -2.52 -7.56 9.06
C TRP A 60 -3.85 -7.65 8.30
N GLY A 61 -4.54 -8.79 8.38
CA GLY A 61 -5.90 -8.99 7.89
C GLY A 61 -6.02 -9.59 6.49
N PHE A 62 -4.91 -9.84 5.79
CA PHE A 62 -4.93 -10.41 4.44
C PHE A 62 -4.84 -11.93 4.48
N GLU A 63 -5.98 -12.56 4.75
CA GLU A 63 -6.14 -14.02 4.83
C GLU A 63 -6.10 -14.67 3.44
N ILE A 64 -5.82 -15.98 3.41
CA ILE A 64 -5.83 -16.75 2.17
C ILE A 64 -7.24 -16.74 1.56
N GLY A 65 -7.34 -16.32 0.30
CA GLY A 65 -8.61 -16.27 -0.43
C GLY A 65 -9.37 -14.95 -0.28
N CYS A 66 -8.85 -13.96 0.47
CA CYS A 66 -9.47 -12.64 0.50
C CYS A 66 -9.33 -11.92 -0.86
N SER A 67 -10.34 -11.11 -1.18
CA SER A 67 -10.28 -10.17 -2.30
C SER A 67 -9.58 -8.90 -1.85
N VAL A 68 -8.79 -8.33 -2.76
CA VAL A 68 -8.04 -7.11 -2.52
C VAL A 68 -8.14 -6.17 -3.70
N SER A 69 -8.18 -4.89 -3.39
CA SER A 69 -8.07 -3.80 -4.35
C SER A 69 -6.73 -3.10 -4.19
N VAL A 70 -6.18 -2.59 -5.30
CA VAL A 70 -4.91 -1.86 -5.31
C VAL A 70 -5.13 -0.49 -5.94
N GLU A 71 -4.96 0.55 -5.14
CA GLU A 71 -4.96 1.92 -5.62
C GLU A 71 -3.54 2.32 -6.07
N CYS A 72 -3.45 2.86 -7.29
CA CYS A 72 -2.19 3.21 -7.93
C CYS A 72 -1.99 4.73 -7.96
N TYR A 73 -0.94 5.21 -7.29
CA TYR A 73 -0.50 6.59 -7.31
C TYR A 73 0.95 6.68 -7.80
N ARG A 74 1.41 7.88 -8.15
CA ARG A 74 2.81 8.10 -8.51
C ARG A 74 3.71 7.69 -7.34
N ASN A 75 4.55 6.67 -7.55
CA ASN A 75 5.48 6.10 -6.56
C ASN A 75 4.85 5.51 -5.28
N LYS A 76 3.53 5.24 -5.28
CA LYS A 76 2.83 4.70 -4.10
C LYS A 76 1.72 3.76 -4.54
N LEU A 77 1.67 2.59 -3.91
CA LEU A 77 0.56 1.64 -4.03
C LEU A 77 -0.10 1.51 -2.65
N VAL A 78 -1.42 1.50 -2.62
CA VAL A 78 -2.21 1.22 -1.41
C VAL A 78 -3.02 -0.04 -1.67
N ILE A 79 -2.86 -1.04 -0.81
CA ILE A 79 -3.59 -2.31 -0.92
C ILE A 79 -4.66 -2.31 0.15
N LEU A 80 -5.90 -2.53 -0.27
CA LEU A 80 -7.08 -2.56 0.58
C LEU A 80 -7.69 -3.97 0.51
N LYS A 81 -8.16 -4.47 1.65
CA LYS A 81 -8.99 -5.68 1.70
C LYS A 81 -10.42 -5.27 1.37
N ASP A 82 -11.08 -6.04 0.50
CA ASP A 82 -12.49 -5.84 0.14
C ASP A 82 -13.45 -6.45 1.16
#